data_AF-A0A162K4Y1-F1
#
_entry.id   AF-A0A162K4Y1-F1
#
_cell.length_a   1.000
_cell.length_b   1.000
_cell.length_c   1.000
_cell.angle_alpha   90.00
_cell.angle_beta   90.00
_cell.angle_gamma   90.00
#
_symmetry.space_group_name_H-M   'P 1'
#
loop_
_entity.id
_entity.type
_entity.pdbx_description
1 polymer ?
#
loop_
_entity_poly.entity_id
_entity_poly.type
_entity_poly.pdbx_seq_one_letter_code
_entity_poly.pdbx_strand_id
1 'polypeptide(L)'
;MPNIKSAIKRVKTNDKRHALNASQKSALRTAVKAADNALANNEVEAANTTIQLASKKLDKAVTKGLIHKNAAARKKSRLAKKLNALNAQA
;
A
#
# COMPACT_ATOMS: atom_id res chain seq x y z
N MET A 1 -29.29 14.33 -2.06
CA MET A 1 -28.77 15.50 -1.34
C MET A 1 -29.16 15.37 0.13
N PRO A 2 -28.28 15.62 1.11
CA PRO A 2 -28.66 15.47 2.51
C PRO A 2 -29.59 16.61 2.91
N ASN A 3 -30.78 16.29 3.43
CA ASN A 3 -31.77 17.30 3.80
C ASN A 3 -31.58 17.80 5.25
N ILE A 4 -30.84 17.06 6.07
CA ILE A 4 -30.57 17.38 7.47
C ILE A 4 -29.20 18.04 7.62
N LYS A 5 -29.11 19.13 8.40
CA LYS A 5 -27.85 19.89 8.63
C LYS A 5 -26.68 19.00 9.08
N SER A 6 -26.93 18.03 9.96
CA SER A 6 -25.92 17.08 10.43
C SER A 6 -25.39 16.19 9.30
N ALA A 7 -26.27 15.75 8.40
CA ALA A 7 -25.90 14.93 7.24
C ALA A 7 -25.11 15.71 6.20
N ILE A 8 -25.46 16.97 5.93
CA ILE A 8 -24.68 17.88 5.05
C ILE A 8 -23.24 18.01 5.57
N LYS A 9 -23.09 18.23 6.88
CA LYS A 9 -21.75 18.29 7.52
C LYS A 9 -20.98 16.97 7.36
N ARG A 10 -21.65 15.82 7.52
CA ARG A 10 -21.00 14.51 7.35
C ARG A 10 -20.47 14.31 5.95
N VAL A 11 -21.24 14.64 4.90
CA VAL A 11 -20.80 14.57 3.50
C VAL A 11 -19.53 15.42 3.29
N LYS A 12 -19.57 16.71 3.68
CA LYS A 12 -18.40 17.60 3.55
C LYS A 12 -17.15 17.07 4.25
N THR A 13 -17.29 16.47 5.44
CA THR A 13 -16.15 15.88 6.14
C THR A 13 -15.67 14.57 5.53
N ASN A 14 -16.60 13.78 4.96
CA ASN A 14 -16.28 12.52 4.31
C ASN A 14 -15.49 12.77 3.02
N ASP A 15 -15.90 13.73 2.21
CA ASP A 15 -15.23 14.06 0.95
C ASP A 15 -13.77 14.48 1.18
N LYS A 16 -13.52 15.30 2.21
CA LYS A 16 -12.17 15.69 2.62
C LYS A 16 -11.32 14.48 3.03
N ARG A 17 -11.87 13.58 3.85
CA ARG A 17 -11.16 12.34 4.25
C ARG A 17 -10.95 11.41 3.05
N HIS A 18 -11.93 11.32 2.16
CA HIS A 18 -11.89 10.48 0.98
C HIS A 18 -10.75 10.92 0.04
N ALA A 19 -10.63 12.22 -0.24
CA ALA A 19 -9.55 12.77 -1.06
C ALA A 19 -8.16 12.44 -0.49
N LEU A 20 -7.97 12.63 0.83
CA LEU A 20 -6.71 12.31 1.52
C LEU A 20 -6.41 10.80 1.53
N ASN A 21 -7.44 9.97 1.73
CA ASN A 21 -7.27 8.52 1.76
C ASN A 21 -6.99 7.97 0.35
N ALA A 22 -7.59 8.56 -0.68
CA ALA A 22 -7.38 8.17 -2.07
C ALA A 22 -5.92 8.39 -2.49
N SER A 23 -5.34 9.55 -2.20
CA SER A 23 -3.93 9.85 -2.53
C SER A 23 -2.95 8.96 -1.77
N GLN A 24 -3.22 8.65 -0.50
CA GLN A 24 -2.37 7.76 0.29
C GLN A 24 -2.48 6.30 -0.19
N LYS A 25 -3.68 5.84 -0.54
CA LYS A 25 -3.89 4.50 -1.10
C LYS A 25 -3.27 4.37 -2.49
N SER A 26 -3.31 5.40 -3.34
CA SER A 26 -2.66 5.35 -4.65
C SER A 26 -1.15 5.27 -4.51
N ALA A 27 -0.54 6.11 -3.67
CA ALA A 27 0.90 6.08 -3.40
C ALA A 27 1.38 4.72 -2.85
N LEU A 28 0.57 4.06 -2.03
CA LEU A 28 0.84 2.71 -1.54
C LEU A 28 0.77 1.67 -2.65
N ARG A 29 -0.24 1.72 -3.52
CA ARG A 29 -0.36 0.80 -4.66
C ARG A 29 0.81 0.96 -5.62
N THR A 30 1.24 2.20 -5.90
CA THR A 30 2.41 2.49 -6.74
C THR A 30 3.68 1.89 -6.15
N ALA A 31 3.90 2.01 -4.83
CA ALA A 31 5.07 1.42 -4.18
C ALA A 31 5.10 -0.11 -4.26
N VAL A 32 3.94 -0.76 -4.09
CA VAL A 32 3.84 -2.22 -4.25
C VAL A 32 4.10 -2.62 -5.71
N LYS A 33 3.54 -1.89 -6.67
CA LYS A 33 3.77 -2.14 -8.10
C LYS A 33 5.24 -1.96 -8.49
N ALA A 34 5.91 -0.96 -7.95
CA ALA A 34 7.34 -0.75 -8.17
C ALA A 34 8.17 -1.94 -7.67
N ALA A 35 7.84 -2.50 -6.49
CA ALA A 35 8.50 -3.70 -5.98
C ALA A 35 8.21 -4.94 -6.85
N ASP A 36 6.97 -5.11 -7.31
CA ASP A 36 6.63 -6.21 -8.23
C ASP A 36 7.38 -6.08 -9.58
N ASN A 37 7.56 -4.86 -10.09
CA ASN A 37 8.32 -4.61 -11.32
C ASN A 37 9.83 -4.87 -11.13
N ALA A 38 10.41 -4.46 -10.00
CA ALA A 38 11.82 -4.72 -9.70
C ALA A 38 12.10 -6.23 -9.61
N LEU A 39 11.16 -6.99 -9.03
CA LEU A 39 11.22 -8.46 -9.02
C LEU A 39 11.12 -9.08 -10.42
N ALA A 40 10.36 -8.46 -11.34
CA ALA A 40 10.24 -8.96 -12.71
C ALA A 40 11.51 -8.71 -13.55
N ASN A 41 12.29 -7.68 -13.21
CA ASN A 41 13.54 -7.33 -13.90
C ASN A 41 14.76 -8.14 -13.39
N ASN A 42 14.58 -9.05 -12.42
CA ASN A 42 15.63 -9.92 -11.85
C ASN A 42 16.83 -9.18 -11.21
N GLU A 43 16.69 -7.89 -10.87
CA GLU A 43 17.72 -7.13 -10.17
C GLU A 43 17.56 -7.29 -8.65
N VAL A 44 18.36 -8.17 -8.03
CA VAL A 44 18.21 -8.53 -6.61
C VAL A 44 18.42 -7.35 -5.66
N GLU A 45 19.42 -6.50 -5.90
CA GLU A 45 19.71 -5.33 -5.06
C GLU A 45 18.61 -4.26 -5.15
N ALA A 46 18.14 -3.97 -6.36
CA ALA A 46 17.03 -3.03 -6.58
C ALA A 46 15.71 -3.58 -6.02
N ALA A 47 15.47 -4.89 -6.08
CA ALA A 47 14.31 -5.54 -5.49
C ALA A 47 14.33 -5.43 -3.95
N ASN A 48 15.47 -5.62 -3.29
CA ASN A 48 15.59 -5.52 -1.83
C ASN A 48 15.22 -4.12 -1.32
N THR A 49 15.79 -3.08 -1.94
CA THR A 49 15.55 -1.68 -1.54
C THR A 49 14.08 -1.26 -1.77
N THR A 50 13.50 -1.64 -2.91
CA THR A 50 12.11 -1.32 -3.25
C THR A 50 11.11 -2.08 -2.36
N ILE A 51 11.38 -3.34 -2.03
CA ILE A 51 10.55 -4.14 -1.10
C ILE A 51 10.61 -3.57 0.32
N GLN A 52 11.77 -3.10 0.79
CA GLN A 52 11.90 -2.47 2.10
C GLN A 52 11.07 -1.17 2.18
N LEU A 53 11.13 -0.33 1.14
CA LEU A 53 10.30 0.86 1.03
C LEU A 53 8.81 0.53 0.97
N ALA A 54 8.42 -0.48 0.19
CA ALA A 54 7.03 -0.93 0.11
C ALA A 54 6.52 -1.45 1.47
N SER A 55 7.34 -2.21 2.20
CA SER A 55 7.03 -2.71 3.53
C SER A 55 6.80 -1.58 4.53
N LYS A 56 7.71 -0.58 4.55
CA LYS A 56 7.56 0.63 5.38
C LYS A 56 6.27 1.39 5.09
N LYS A 57 5.90 1.52 3.81
CA LYS A 57 4.64 2.18 3.41
C LYS A 57 3.40 1.36 3.79
N LEU A 58 3.45 0.03 3.71
CA LEU A 58 2.37 -0.85 4.14
C LEU A 58 2.10 -0.70 5.64
N ASP A 59 3.15 -0.70 6.46
CA ASP A 59 3.00 -0.58 7.91
C ASP A 59 2.50 0.80 8.33
N LYS A 60 2.99 1.87 7.70
CA LYS A 60 2.44 3.22 7.89
C LYS A 60 0.97 3.35 7.45
N ALA A 61 0.50 2.55 6.50
CA ALA A 61 -0.89 2.56 6.10
C ALA A 61 -1.80 1.82 7.08
N VAL A 62 -1.27 0.84 7.82
CA VAL A 62 -1.98 0.17 8.92
C VAL A 62 -2.17 1.13 10.08
N THR A 63 -1.13 1.87 10.49
CA THR A 63 -1.23 2.82 11.62
C THR A 63 -2.22 3.95 11.33
N LYS A 64 -2.35 4.37 10.07
CA LYS A 64 -3.36 5.35 9.62
C LYS A 64 -4.77 4.77 9.40
N GLY A 65 -4.97 3.46 9.61
CA GLY A 65 -6.25 2.80 9.40
C GLY A 65 -6.70 2.70 7.93
N LEU A 66 -5.80 2.88 6.96
CA LEU A 66 -6.13 2.84 5.53
C LEU A 66 -6.30 1.41 5.02
N ILE A 67 -5.57 0.46 5.61
CA ILE A 67 -5.62 -0.97 5.30
C ILE A 67 -5.63 -1.79 6.59
N HIS A 68 -6.26 -2.96 6.56
CA HIS A 68 -6.26 -3.88 7.68
C HIS A 68 -4.89 -4.55 7.85
N LYS A 69 -4.50 -4.86 9.09
CA LYS A 69 -3.23 -5.55 9.43
C LYS A 69 -3.01 -6.82 8.61
N ASN A 70 -4.06 -7.62 8.40
CA ASN A 70 -3.96 -8.86 7.62
C ASN A 70 -3.73 -8.60 6.13
N ALA A 71 -4.25 -7.50 5.59
CA ALA A 71 -4.02 -7.13 4.19
C ALA A 71 -2.56 -6.68 4.00
N ALA A 72 -2.00 -5.93 4.96
CA ALA A 72 -0.59 -5.57 4.95
C ALA A 72 0.31 -6.81 5.08
N ALA A 73 0.04 -7.69 6.04
CA ALA A 73 0.79 -8.94 6.25
C ALA A 73 0.77 -9.84 5.01
N ARG A 74 -0.41 -10.01 4.37
CA ARG A 74 -0.54 -10.78 3.12
C ARG A 74 0.34 -10.22 2.00
N LYS A 75 0.37 -8.89 1.83
CA LYS A 75 1.20 -8.25 0.80
C LYS A 75 2.69 -8.41 1.07
N LYS A 76 3.12 -8.19 2.33
CA LYS A 76 4.52 -8.41 2.73
C LYS A 76 4.96 -9.85 2.50
N SER A 77 4.15 -10.81 2.93
CA SER A 77 4.44 -12.25 2.73
C SER A 77 4.56 -12.61 1.25
N ARG A 78 3.67 -12.10 0.38
CA ARG A 78 3.74 -12.36 -1.07
C ARG A 78 5.01 -11.80 -1.72
N LEU A 79 5.41 -10.57 -1.36
CA LEU A 79 6.64 -9.96 -1.89
C LEU A 79 7.88 -10.74 -1.43
N ALA A 80 7.94 -11.09 -0.14
CA ALA A 80 9.05 -11.88 0.41
C ALA A 80 9.16 -13.26 -0.24
N LYS A 81 8.03 -13.96 -0.48
CA LYS A 81 8.05 -15.26 -1.17
C LYS A 81 8.62 -15.17 -2.59
N LYS A 82 8.27 -14.12 -3.34
CA LYS A 82 8.80 -13.90 -4.69
C LYS A 82 10.29 -13.61 -4.69
N LEU A 83 10.75 -12.76 -3.78
CA LEU A 83 12.18 -12.45 -3.62
C LEU A 83 12.99 -13.70 -3.24
N ASN A 84 12.49 -14.51 -2.31
CA ASN A 84 13.16 -15.75 -1.91
C ASN A 84 13.19 -16.77 -3.05
N ALA A 85 12.12 -16.86 -3.84
CA ALA A 85 12.09 -17.73 -5.02
C ALA A 85 13.11 -17.29 -6.08
N LEU A 86 13.26 -15.98 -6.29
CA LEU A 86 14.29 -15.43 -7.18
C LEU A 86 15.70 -15.76 -6.67
N ASN A 87 15.96 -15.60 -5.38
CA ASN A 87 17.25 -15.93 -4.76
C ASN A 87 17.55 -17.44 -4.76
N ALA A 88 16.54 -18.31 -4.86
CA ALA A 88 16.73 -19.76 -4.89
C ALA A 88 16.92 -20.30 -6.31
N GLN A 89 16.61 -19.51 -7.35
CA GLN A 89 16.89 -19.83 -8.75
C GLN A 89 18.25 -19.33 -9.23
N ALA A 90 18.84 -18.37 -8.51
CA ALA A 90 20.22 -17.93 -8.68
C ALA A 90 21.18 -18.89 -7.98
#